data_AF-D9RA56-F1
#
_entry.id   AF-D9RA56-F1
#
_cell.length_a   1.000
_cell.length_b   1.000
_cell.length_c   1.000
_cell.angle_alpha   90.00
_cell.angle_beta   90.00
_cell.angle_gamma   90.00
#
_symmetry.space_group_name_H-M   'P 1'
#
loop_
_entity.id
_entity.type
_entity.pdbx_description
1 polymer ?
#
loop_
_entity_poly.entity_id
_entity_poly.type
_entity_poly.pdbx_seq_one_letter_code
_entity_poly.pdbx_strand_id
1 'polypeptide(L)'
;MPFPTLRSVFAFQQNRSEERNLKNYKDSDYALNKFSEGIVYRFADRIVEITLEDYLAENPGKTAQDFLELKALSDEIYHEQVTHENRTSRLDVSINGLEETEQLAAPPLDLDLIHKNDTQKAKEAARRLLDSGELTEIQRRRFLLHFVEGLSYRQIAGREGVPFTSVHESIEAATAKLQKFFKSLILYL
;
A
#
# COMPACT_ATOMS: atom_id res chain seq x y z
N MET A 1 6.80 36.14 51.14
CA MET A 1 6.95 35.10 50.09
C MET A 1 7.18 33.75 50.78
N PRO A 2 6.14 32.92 51.01
CA PRO A 2 6.33 31.55 51.47
C PRO A 2 5.98 30.53 50.37
N PHE A 3 6.77 29.46 50.30
CA PHE A 3 6.60 28.32 49.39
C PHE A 3 5.34 27.52 49.72
N PRO A 4 4.55 27.04 48.73
CA PRO A 4 3.47 26.10 48.98
C PRO A 4 4.03 24.70 49.26
N THR A 5 3.57 24.10 50.35
CA THR A 5 3.93 22.76 50.85
C THR A 5 3.41 21.61 49.98
N LEU A 6 4.14 20.48 50.03
CA LEU A 6 4.05 19.20 49.32
C LEU A 6 2.67 18.50 49.17
N ARG A 7 1.57 19.08 49.65
CA ARG A 7 0.23 18.47 49.62
C ARG A 7 -0.62 18.87 48.41
N SER A 8 -0.26 19.91 47.66
CA SER A 8 -1.04 20.39 46.50
C SER A 8 -0.64 19.74 45.17
N VAL A 9 0.56 19.19 45.03
CA VAL A 9 1.00 18.50 43.80
C VAL A 9 0.34 17.12 43.65
N PHE A 10 -0.03 16.49 44.77
CA PHE A 10 -0.66 15.15 44.77
C PHE A 10 -2.10 15.11 44.27
N ALA A 11 -2.79 16.26 44.18
CA ALA A 11 -4.20 16.31 43.76
C ALA A 11 -4.40 16.58 42.26
N PHE A 12 -3.36 16.92 41.51
CA PHE A 12 -3.47 17.23 40.08
C PHE A 12 -3.32 16.00 39.17
N GLN A 13 -2.98 14.83 39.72
CA GLN A 13 -2.75 13.60 38.95
C GLN A 13 -3.92 12.61 38.98
N GLN A 14 -5.04 12.92 39.63
CA GLN A 14 -6.12 11.95 39.85
C GLN A 14 -7.28 11.97 38.85
N ASN A 15 -7.26 12.85 37.83
CA ASN A 15 -8.31 12.88 36.80
C ASN A 15 -7.73 12.78 35.38
N ARG A 16 -7.13 11.64 35.06
CA ARG A 16 -7.02 11.16 33.67
C ARG A 16 -7.21 9.65 33.60
N SER A 17 -8.27 9.18 34.26
CA SER A 17 -8.85 7.86 34.11
C SER A 17 -9.55 7.73 32.75
N GLU A 18 -8.75 7.80 31.69
CA GLU A 18 -9.09 7.32 30.35
C GLU A 18 -7.89 6.49 29.86
N GLU A 19 -7.56 5.45 30.62
CA GLU A 19 -6.67 4.39 30.15
C GLU A 19 -7.41 3.56 29.10
N ARG A 20 -7.40 4.10 27.88
CA ARG A 20 -7.44 3.30 26.65
C ARG A 20 -6.49 2.13 26.84
N ASN A 21 -6.99 0.93 26.65
CA ASN A 21 -6.31 -0.37 26.67
C ASN A 21 -4.85 -0.30 26.16
N LEU A 22 -3.91 0.12 27.01
CA LEU A 22 -2.48 0.15 26.72
C LEU A 22 -1.99 -1.26 27.02
N LYS A 23 -1.85 -2.08 25.97
CA LYS A 23 -1.14 -3.36 26.06
C LYS A 23 0.18 -3.11 26.80
N ASN A 24 0.45 -3.89 27.84
CA ASN A 24 1.59 -3.77 28.73
C ASN A 24 2.92 -3.72 27.94
N TYR A 25 3.41 -2.53 27.63
CA TYR A 25 4.72 -2.32 27.01
C TYR A 25 5.89 -2.74 27.92
N LYS A 26 5.63 -3.11 29.17
CA LYS A 26 6.65 -3.54 30.15
C LYS A 26 7.18 -4.96 29.90
N ASP A 27 6.46 -5.80 29.15
CA ASP A 27 6.80 -7.22 28.96
C ASP A 27 7.31 -7.55 27.56
N SER A 28 7.50 -6.56 26.67
CA SER A 28 8.00 -6.79 25.32
C SER A 28 9.52 -6.99 25.30
N ASP A 29 10.02 -7.76 24.32
CA ASP A 29 11.46 -7.95 24.11
C ASP A 29 12.22 -6.64 23.95
N TYR A 30 11.57 -5.68 23.29
CA TYR A 30 12.10 -4.32 23.16
C TYR A 30 12.30 -3.64 24.51
N ALA A 31 11.36 -3.76 25.45
CA ALA A 31 11.52 -3.17 26.76
C ALA A 31 12.63 -3.87 27.56
N LEU A 32 12.70 -5.20 27.49
CA LEU A 32 13.74 -5.98 28.15
C LEU A 32 15.15 -5.60 27.67
N ASN A 33 15.34 -5.43 26.35
CA ASN A 33 16.61 -4.99 25.78
C ASN A 33 16.87 -3.50 26.06
N LYS A 34 15.89 -2.61 25.90
CA LYS A 34 16.12 -1.16 26.06
C LYS A 34 16.53 -0.75 27.47
N PHE A 35 16.02 -1.45 28.49
CA PHE A 35 16.31 -1.15 29.89
C PHE A 35 17.48 -1.96 30.47
N SER A 36 18.11 -2.85 29.71
CA SER A 36 19.33 -3.57 30.11
C SER A 36 20.59 -2.78 29.76
N GLU A 37 21.64 -2.98 30.54
CA GLU A 37 22.97 -2.41 30.25
C GLU A 37 23.65 -3.17 29.10
N GLY A 38 23.36 -4.47 28.95
CA GLY A 38 23.79 -5.30 27.84
C GLY A 38 22.80 -5.40 26.68
N ILE A 39 23.17 -6.19 25.68
CA ILE A 39 22.28 -6.60 24.58
C ILE A 39 21.58 -7.90 24.99
N VAL A 40 20.26 -7.87 25.09
CA VAL A 40 19.44 -9.00 25.54
C VAL A 40 18.78 -9.69 24.36
N TYR A 41 18.98 -11.01 24.28
CA TYR A 41 18.36 -11.90 23.31
C TYR A 41 17.49 -12.94 24.00
N ARG A 42 16.21 -12.99 23.64
CA ARG A 42 15.26 -14.01 24.10
C ARG A 42 15.17 -15.17 23.09
N PHE A 43 15.58 -16.36 23.52
CA PHE A 43 15.32 -17.62 22.83
C PHE A 43 14.08 -18.31 23.42
N ALA A 44 13.56 -19.33 22.74
CA ALA A 44 12.40 -20.10 23.22
C ALA A 44 12.63 -20.72 24.62
N ASP A 45 13.87 -21.12 24.91
CA ASP A 45 14.20 -21.88 26.12
C ASP A 45 15.00 -21.07 27.16
N ARG A 46 15.55 -19.90 26.78
CA ARG A 46 16.41 -19.09 27.66
C ARG A 46 16.57 -17.65 27.18
N ILE A 47 16.97 -16.77 28.08
CA ILE A 47 17.37 -15.38 27.79
C ILE A 47 18.89 -15.29 27.95
N VAL A 48 19.56 -14.67 26.99
CA VAL A 48 21.01 -14.43 26.99
C VAL A 48 21.25 -12.92 26.97
N GLU A 49 22.04 -12.43 27.90
CA GLU A 49 22.49 -11.03 27.94
C GLU A 49 23.98 -10.98 27.62
N ILE A 50 24.36 -10.10 26.69
CA ILE A 50 25.74 -9.85 26.31
C ILE A 50 26.15 -8.52 26.91
N THR A 51 27.05 -8.58 27.89
CA THR A 51 27.61 -7.38 28.53
C THR A 51 28.77 -6.81 27.71
N LEU A 52 29.15 -5.57 28.00
CA LEU A 52 30.30 -4.93 27.38
C LEU A 52 31.61 -5.66 27.74
N GLU A 53 31.73 -6.19 28.96
CA GLU A 53 32.91 -6.97 29.36
C GLU A 53 33.06 -8.25 28.54
N ASP A 54 31.96 -8.99 28.36
CA ASP A 54 31.95 -10.23 27.57
C ASP A 54 32.29 -9.97 26.10
N TYR A 55 31.74 -8.89 25.54
CA TYR A 55 32.01 -8.47 24.17
C TYR A 55 33.49 -8.15 23.93
N LEU A 56 34.12 -7.41 24.84
CA LEU A 56 35.54 -7.03 24.76
C LEU A 56 36.47 -8.22 25.03
N ALA A 57 36.07 -9.16 25.87
CA ALA A 57 36.82 -10.38 26.13
C ALA A 57 36.92 -11.27 24.89
N GLU A 58 35.85 -11.39 24.12
CA GLU A 58 35.82 -12.18 22.88
C GLU A 58 36.37 -11.42 21.66
N ASN A 59 36.41 -10.08 21.72
CA ASN A 59 36.85 -9.23 20.62
C ASN A 59 37.94 -8.23 21.07
N PRO A 60 39.20 -8.67 21.26
CA PRO A 60 40.27 -7.82 21.81
C PRO A 60 40.70 -6.65 20.91
N GLY A 61 40.16 -6.55 19.69
CA GLY A 61 40.41 -5.46 18.74
C GLY A 61 39.27 -4.45 18.60
N LYS A 62 38.20 -4.59 19.38
CA LYS A 62 37.02 -3.71 19.31
C LYS A 62 36.95 -2.77 20.50
N THR A 63 36.21 -1.70 20.33
CA THR A 63 36.08 -0.62 21.30
C THR A 63 34.70 -0.62 21.97
N ALA A 64 34.59 0.08 23.10
CA ALA A 64 33.31 0.32 23.76
C ALA A 64 32.30 1.06 22.85
N GLN A 65 32.78 1.86 21.89
CA GLN A 65 31.93 2.53 20.91
C GLN A 65 31.25 1.53 19.97
N ASP A 66 31.98 0.53 19.49
CA ASP A 66 31.42 -0.53 18.63
C ASP A 66 30.30 -1.30 19.34
N PHE A 67 30.42 -1.49 20.66
CA PHE A 67 29.37 -2.10 21.46
C PHE A 67 28.13 -1.20 21.58
N LEU A 68 28.31 0.10 21.80
CA LEU A 68 27.19 1.05 21.86
C LEU A 68 26.45 1.16 20.52
N GLU A 69 27.18 1.13 19.40
CA GLU A 69 26.58 1.09 18.07
C GLU A 69 25.76 -0.19 17.87
N LEU A 70 26.29 -1.35 18.26
CA LEU A 70 25.56 -2.62 18.17
C LEU A 70 24.36 -2.65 19.11
N LYS A 71 24.47 -2.05 20.30
CA LYS A 71 23.37 -1.92 21.24
C LYS A 71 22.25 -1.05 20.66
N ALA A 72 22.60 0.09 20.06
CA ALA A 72 21.64 0.97 19.40
C ALA A 72 20.98 0.28 18.18
N LEU A 73 21.74 -0.46 17.38
CA LEU A 73 21.21 -1.25 16.26
C LEU A 73 20.24 -2.33 16.75
N SER A 74 20.57 -3.02 17.85
CA SER A 74 19.70 -4.01 18.47
C SER A 74 18.39 -3.39 18.97
N ASP A 75 18.45 -2.23 19.62
CA ASP A 75 17.27 -1.50 20.08
C ASP A 75 16.34 -1.12 18.90
N GLU A 76 16.90 -0.65 17.79
CA GLU A 76 16.12 -0.30 16.60
C GLU A 76 15.43 -1.53 15.99
N ILE A 77 16.13 -2.66 15.87
CA ILE A 77 15.56 -3.90 15.33
C ILE A 77 14.36 -4.38 16.16
N TYR A 78 14.50 -4.40 17.49
CA TYR A 78 13.39 -4.80 18.37
C TYR A 78 12.21 -3.81 18.31
N HIS A 79 12.48 -2.52 18.13
CA HIS A 79 11.46 -1.50 17.95
C HIS A 79 10.68 -1.68 16.63
N GLU A 80 11.40 -1.94 15.53
CA GLU A 80 10.81 -2.21 14.22
C GLU A 80 9.94 -3.46 14.26
N GLN A 81 10.38 -4.53 14.93
CA GLN A 81 9.60 -5.75 15.13
C GLN A 81 8.27 -5.48 15.83
N VAL A 82 8.29 -4.77 16.97
CA VAL A 82 7.06 -4.40 17.69
C VAL A 82 6.13 -3.55 16.82
N THR A 83 6.68 -2.65 16.00
CA THR A 83 5.91 -1.83 15.07
C THR A 83 5.26 -2.67 13.97
N HIS A 84 6.02 -3.62 13.41
CA HIS A 84 5.55 -4.53 12.37
C HIS A 84 4.46 -5.48 12.90
N GLU A 85 4.67 -6.08 14.07
CA GLU A 85 3.68 -6.93 14.74
C GLU A 85 2.40 -6.16 15.06
N ASN A 86 2.50 -4.93 15.57
CA ASN A 86 1.31 -4.11 15.83
C ASN A 86 0.58 -3.70 14.55
N ARG A 87 1.31 -3.47 13.45
CA ARG A 87 0.71 -3.18 12.15
C ARG A 87 -0.04 -4.39 11.59
N THR A 88 0.52 -5.58 11.77
CA THR A 88 0.01 -6.83 11.18
C THR A 88 -1.10 -7.43 12.03
N SER A 89 -0.91 -7.53 13.35
CA SER A 89 -1.88 -8.14 14.28
C SER A 89 -3.23 -7.41 14.36
N ARG A 90 -3.28 -6.13 13.96
CA ARG A 90 -4.55 -5.39 13.80
C ARG A 90 -5.39 -5.90 12.63
N LEU A 91 -4.78 -6.63 11.71
CA LEU A 91 -5.39 -7.24 10.54
C LEU A 91 -5.56 -8.76 10.70
N ASP A 92 -5.14 -9.32 11.84
CA ASP A 92 -5.37 -10.73 12.14
C ASP A 92 -6.87 -10.95 12.30
N VAL A 93 -7.43 -11.73 11.38
CA VAL A 93 -8.83 -12.20 11.40
C VAL A 93 -8.85 -13.67 11.78
N SER A 94 -9.88 -14.09 12.50
CA SER A 94 -10.06 -15.51 12.82
C SER A 94 -10.20 -16.32 11.53
N ILE A 95 -9.47 -17.44 11.43
CA ILE A 95 -9.59 -18.40 10.33
C ILE A 95 -11.06 -18.83 10.12
N ASN A 96 -11.82 -18.95 11.21
CA ASN A 96 -13.21 -19.38 11.18
C ASN A 96 -14.19 -18.26 10.79
N GLY A 97 -13.72 -17.03 10.59
CA GLY A 97 -14.53 -15.87 10.16
C GLY A 97 -14.49 -15.61 8.65
N LEU A 98 -13.75 -16.43 7.88
CA LEU A 98 -13.55 -16.26 6.43
C LEU A 98 -14.36 -17.25 5.57
N GLU A 99 -15.16 -18.13 6.19
CA GLU A 99 -15.99 -19.11 5.47
C GLU A 99 -17.02 -18.47 4.53
N GLU A 100 -17.45 -17.23 4.81
CA GLU A 100 -18.46 -16.51 4.02
C GLU A 100 -17.88 -15.45 3.06
N THR A 101 -16.56 -15.24 3.05
CA THR A 101 -15.92 -14.35 2.07
C THR A 101 -15.52 -15.14 0.84
N GLU A 102 -16.16 -14.87 -0.31
CA GLU A 102 -15.64 -15.29 -1.61
C GLU A 102 -14.16 -14.87 -1.69
N GLN A 103 -13.26 -15.86 -1.62
CA GLN A 103 -11.84 -15.64 -1.84
C GLN A 103 -11.68 -15.15 -3.28
N LEU A 104 -11.62 -13.83 -3.46
CA LEU A 104 -11.20 -13.22 -4.71
C LEU A 104 -9.71 -13.54 -4.87
N ALA A 105 -9.42 -14.71 -5.43
CA ALA A 105 -8.07 -15.09 -5.80
C ALA A 105 -7.49 -13.96 -6.66
N ALA A 106 -6.39 -13.36 -6.21
CA ALA A 106 -5.66 -12.41 -7.03
C ALA A 106 -5.29 -13.13 -8.34
N PRO A 107 -5.56 -12.53 -9.52
CA PRO A 107 -5.16 -13.11 -10.77
C PRO A 107 -3.65 -13.41 -10.77
N PRO A 108 -3.20 -14.51 -11.39
CA PRO A 108 -1.76 -14.77 -11.54
C PRO A 108 -1.06 -13.57 -12.20
N LEU A 109 0.15 -13.28 -11.73
CA LEU A 109 0.99 -12.16 -12.18
C LEU A 109 1.07 -12.02 -13.72
N ASP A 110 1.12 -13.14 -14.42
CA ASP A 110 1.19 -13.17 -15.89
C ASP A 110 -0.06 -12.59 -16.54
N LEU A 111 -1.26 -12.84 -15.99
CA LEU A 111 -2.50 -12.24 -16.49
C LEU A 111 -2.51 -10.73 -16.28
N ASP A 112 -2.03 -10.26 -15.12
CA ASP A 112 -1.91 -8.83 -14.85
C ASP A 112 -0.92 -8.14 -15.79
N LEU A 113 0.19 -8.80 -16.13
CA LEU A 113 1.17 -8.30 -17.09
C LEU A 113 0.60 -8.26 -18.51
N ILE A 114 -0.11 -9.31 -18.94
CA ILE A 114 -0.81 -9.35 -20.24
C ILE A 114 -1.84 -8.22 -20.33
N HIS A 115 -2.69 -8.05 -19.32
CA HIS A 115 -3.69 -6.98 -19.28
C HIS A 115 -3.05 -5.59 -19.33
N LYS A 116 -1.94 -5.36 -18.60
CA LYS A 116 -1.21 -4.10 -18.66
C LYS A 116 -0.63 -3.81 -20.04
N ASN A 117 -0.06 -4.81 -20.70
CA ASN A 117 0.47 -4.68 -22.05
C ASN A 117 -0.65 -4.38 -23.07
N ASP A 118 -1.74 -5.13 -23.01
CA ASP A 118 -2.88 -4.96 -23.91
C ASP A 118 -3.56 -3.59 -23.74
N THR A 119 -3.69 -3.11 -22.49
CA THR A 119 -4.23 -1.77 -22.22
C THR A 119 -3.30 -0.66 -22.73
N GLN A 120 -1.98 -0.82 -22.65
CA GLN A 120 -1.02 0.13 -23.23
C GLN A 120 -1.13 0.15 -24.75
N LYS A 121 -1.12 -1.02 -25.41
CA LYS A 121 -1.32 -1.14 -26.86
C LYS A 121 -2.64 -0.52 -27.32
N ALA A 122 -3.72 -0.72 -26.55
CA ALA A 122 -5.03 -0.19 -26.88
C ALA A 122 -5.05 1.35 -26.81
N LYS A 123 -4.42 1.92 -25.77
CA LYS A 123 -4.23 3.38 -25.64
C LYS A 123 -3.42 3.96 -26.78
N GLU A 124 -2.33 3.30 -27.18
CA GLU A 124 -1.51 3.73 -28.31
C GLU A 124 -2.27 3.69 -29.64
N ALA A 125 -3.01 2.62 -29.90
CA ALA A 125 -3.84 2.49 -31.09
C ALA A 125 -4.93 3.58 -31.14
N ALA A 126 -5.60 3.85 -30.00
CA ALA A 126 -6.59 4.92 -29.90
C ALA A 126 -5.97 6.30 -30.17
N ARG A 127 -4.80 6.58 -29.60
CA ARG A 127 -4.08 7.83 -29.85
C ARG A 127 -3.70 7.98 -31.32
N ARG A 128 -3.14 6.94 -31.94
CA ARG A 128 -2.79 6.96 -33.38
C ARG A 128 -4.01 7.16 -34.27
N LEU A 129 -5.15 6.53 -33.97
CA LEU A 129 -6.39 6.72 -34.72
C LEU A 129 -6.90 8.16 -34.61
N LEU A 130 -6.81 8.75 -33.42
CA LEU A 130 -7.20 10.15 -33.22
C LEU A 130 -6.24 11.08 -33.96
N ASP A 131 -4.95 10.80 -33.99
CA ASP A 131 -3.95 11.66 -34.63
C ASP A 131 -3.84 11.45 -36.15
N SER A 132 -4.29 10.31 -36.69
CA SER A 132 -4.15 9.95 -38.11
C SER A 132 -5.06 10.76 -39.06
N GLY A 133 -6.11 11.40 -38.52
CA GLY A 133 -7.10 12.10 -39.34
C GLY A 133 -8.02 11.18 -40.16
N GLU A 134 -7.97 9.85 -39.95
CA GLU A 134 -8.84 8.90 -40.66
C GLU A 134 -10.30 8.93 -40.22
N LEU A 135 -10.57 9.47 -39.02
CA LEU A 135 -11.93 9.67 -38.51
C LEU A 135 -12.49 10.99 -39.04
N THR A 136 -13.73 10.95 -39.54
CA THR A 136 -14.45 12.19 -39.79
C THR A 136 -14.71 12.90 -38.46
N GLU A 137 -14.88 14.22 -38.50
CA GLU A 137 -15.13 15.03 -37.30
C GLU A 137 -16.34 14.50 -36.50
N ILE A 138 -17.38 14.04 -37.21
CA ILE A 138 -18.57 13.41 -36.62
C ILE A 138 -18.22 12.09 -35.92
N GLN A 139 -17.45 11.20 -36.57
CA GLN A 139 -17.03 9.92 -35.99
C GLN A 139 -16.18 10.16 -34.73
N ARG A 140 -15.21 11.07 -34.81
CA ARG A 140 -14.35 11.44 -33.68
C ARG A 140 -15.15 12.00 -32.52
N ARG A 141 -16.02 12.97 -32.78
CA ARG A 141 -16.86 13.60 -31.74
C ARG A 141 -17.74 12.56 -31.04
N ARG A 142 -18.48 11.75 -31.78
CA ARG A 142 -19.39 10.74 -31.20
C ARG A 142 -18.63 9.65 -30.45
N PHE A 143 -17.46 9.26 -30.94
CA PHE A 143 -16.58 8.32 -30.24
C PHE A 143 -16.14 8.86 -28.88
N LEU A 144 -15.71 10.13 -28.80
CA LEU A 144 -15.34 10.78 -27.54
C LEU A 144 -16.54 10.92 -26.58
N LEU A 145 -17.70 11.37 -27.08
CA LEU A 145 -18.93 11.46 -26.28
C LEU A 145 -19.32 10.12 -25.65
N HIS A 146 -19.15 9.02 -26.37
CA HIS A 146 -19.50 7.70 -25.86
C HIS A 146 -18.44 7.12 -24.91
N PHE A 147 -17.18 7.04 -25.36
CA PHE A 147 -16.12 6.33 -24.63
C PHE A 147 -15.41 7.17 -23.56
N VAL A 148 -15.45 8.51 -23.66
CA VAL A 148 -14.81 9.42 -22.69
C VAL A 148 -15.85 10.05 -21.77
N GLU A 149 -16.96 10.57 -22.31
CA GLU A 149 -18.02 11.18 -21.49
C GLU A 149 -19.09 10.19 -21.01
N GLY A 150 -19.08 8.94 -21.48
CA GLY A 150 -20.00 7.89 -21.03
C GLY A 150 -21.45 8.06 -21.50
N LEU A 151 -21.70 8.84 -22.56
CA LEU A 151 -23.05 9.08 -23.05
C LEU A 151 -23.57 7.90 -23.86
N SER A 152 -24.84 7.55 -23.66
CA SER A 152 -25.53 6.56 -24.48
C SER A 152 -25.79 7.07 -25.90
N TYR A 153 -25.94 6.15 -26.86
CA TYR A 153 -26.24 6.50 -28.25
C TYR A 153 -27.50 7.36 -28.39
N ARG A 154 -28.51 7.12 -27.55
CA ARG A 154 -29.76 7.91 -27.52
C ARG A 154 -29.55 9.33 -27.02
N GLN A 155 -28.69 9.53 -26.01
CA GLN A 155 -28.34 10.86 -25.52
C GLN A 155 -27.56 11.65 -26.56
N ILE A 156 -26.62 11.02 -27.25
CA ILE A 156 -25.85 11.64 -28.35
C ILE A 156 -26.80 12.02 -29.49
N ALA A 157 -27.68 11.10 -29.90
CA ALA A 157 -28.70 11.33 -30.92
C ALA A 157 -29.61 12.51 -30.57
N GLY A 158 -30.08 12.58 -29.32
CA GLY A 158 -30.88 13.69 -28.82
C GLY A 158 -30.14 15.04 -28.82
N ARG A 159 -28.84 15.06 -28.48
CA ARG A 159 -28.01 16.27 -28.52
C ARG A 159 -27.75 16.78 -29.94
N GLU A 160 -27.62 15.87 -30.91
CA GLU A 160 -27.31 16.21 -32.30
C GLU A 160 -28.56 16.35 -33.18
N GLY A 161 -29.74 15.99 -32.67
CA GLY A 161 -30.99 16.01 -33.46
C GLY A 161 -31.02 15.00 -34.60
N VAL A 162 -30.25 13.92 -34.48
CA VAL A 162 -30.07 12.86 -35.50
C VAL A 162 -30.73 11.56 -35.05
N PRO A 163 -31.10 10.66 -35.97
CA PRO A 163 -31.59 9.34 -35.58
C PRO A 163 -30.48 8.53 -34.88
N PHE A 164 -30.89 7.70 -33.92
CA PHE A 164 -30.01 6.82 -33.15
C PHE A 164 -29.17 5.88 -34.04
N THR A 165 -29.73 5.41 -35.16
CA THR A 165 -29.06 4.53 -36.11
C THR A 165 -27.81 5.17 -36.70
N SER A 166 -27.88 6.46 -37.07
CA SER A 166 -26.72 7.18 -37.59
C SER A 166 -25.61 7.34 -36.55
N VAL A 167 -25.97 7.49 -35.26
CA VAL A 167 -24.98 7.51 -34.17
C VAL A 167 -24.33 6.15 -34.04
N HIS A 168 -25.12 5.08 -34.01
CA HIS A 168 -24.64 3.70 -33.94
C HIS A 168 -23.64 3.39 -35.07
N GLU A 169 -24.05 3.58 -36.32
CA GLU A 169 -23.23 3.33 -37.51
C GLU A 169 -21.92 4.13 -37.48
N SER A 170 -21.97 5.39 -37.05
CA SER A 170 -20.77 6.23 -36.97
C SER A 170 -19.78 5.77 -35.91
N ILE A 171 -20.28 5.29 -34.75
CA ILE A 171 -19.44 4.76 -33.68
C ILE A 171 -18.86 3.41 -34.09
N GLU A 172 -19.67 2.53 -34.70
CA GLU A 172 -19.18 1.25 -35.25
C GLU A 172 -18.12 1.43 -36.33
N ALA A 173 -18.28 2.41 -37.22
CA ALA A 173 -17.25 2.73 -38.20
C ALA A 173 -15.95 3.19 -37.54
N ALA A 174 -16.03 3.96 -36.45
CA ALA A 174 -14.87 4.41 -35.69
C ALA A 174 -14.19 3.24 -34.95
N THR A 175 -14.96 2.33 -34.34
CA THR A 175 -14.42 1.16 -33.65
C THR A 175 -13.82 0.14 -34.61
N ALA A 176 -14.39 -0.05 -35.81
CA ALA A 176 -13.82 -0.92 -36.84
C ALA A 176 -12.44 -0.39 -37.31
N LYS A 177 -12.30 0.93 -37.47
CA LYS A 177 -11.01 1.55 -37.76
C LYS A 177 -10.02 1.35 -36.62
N LEU A 178 -10.45 1.58 -35.37
CA LEU A 178 -9.62 1.33 -34.18
C LEU A 178 -9.10 -0.12 -34.14
N GLN A 179 -9.97 -1.09 -34.38
CA GLN A 179 -9.59 -2.51 -34.43
C GLN A 179 -8.56 -2.80 -35.51
N LYS A 180 -8.66 -2.15 -36.68
CA LYS A 180 -7.66 -2.27 -37.75
C LYS A 180 -6.30 -1.75 -37.30
N PHE A 181 -6.25 -0.60 -36.64
CA PHE A 181 -5.01 -0.06 -36.05
C PHE A 181 -4.43 -0.96 -34.97
N PHE A 182 -5.29 -1.49 -34.09
CA PHE A 182 -4.86 -2.38 -33.02
C PHE A 182 -4.31 -3.71 -33.56
N LYS A 183 -4.98 -4.33 -34.55
CA LYS A 183 -4.47 -5.52 -35.26
C LYS A 183 -3.16 -5.23 -35.97
N SER A 184 -3.04 -4.08 -36.63
CA SER A 184 -1.79 -3.66 -37.26
C SER A 184 -0.68 -3.53 -36.23
N LEU A 185 -0.94 -2.94 -35.06
CA LEU A 185 0.06 -2.80 -33.99
C LEU A 185 0.55 -4.16 -33.46
N ILE A 186 -0.34 -5.14 -33.36
CA ILE A 186 -0.02 -6.50 -32.92
C ILE A 186 0.82 -7.25 -33.96
N LEU A 187 0.59 -7.04 -35.27
CA LEU A 187 1.32 -7.71 -36.35
C LEU A 187 2.77 -7.22 -36.56
N TYR A 188 3.15 -6.08 -35.96
CA TYR A 188 4.50 -5.51 -36.06
C TYR A 188 5.37 -5.77 -34.81
N LEU A 189 4.93 -6.67 -33.93
CA LEU A 189 5.68 -7.19 -32.77
C LEU A 189 5.85 -8.70 -32.91
#